data_AF-A0A969KDW3-F1
#
_entry.id   AF-A0A969KDW3-F1
#
_cell.length_a   1.000
_cell.length_b   1.000
_cell.length_c   1.000
_cell.angle_alpha   90.00
_cell.angle_beta   90.00
_cell.angle_gamma   90.00
#
_symmetry.space_group_name_H-M   'P 1'
#
loop_
_entity.id
_entity.type
_entity.pdbx_description
1 polymer ?
#
loop_
_entity_poly.entity_id
_entity_poly.type
_entity_poly.pdbx_seq_one_letter_code
_entity_poly.pdbx_strand_id
1 'polypeptide(L)' 'MRGGNEAKIWLDPVRVAYHYGYHRSELNHIVKLTQEYQKRILEVWYGYFGS' A
#
# COMPACT_ATOMS: atom_id res chain seq x y z
N MET A 1 -9.91 -4.38 22.39
CA MET A 1 -9.21 -5.07 21.29
C MET A 1 -8.21 -4.08 20.69
N ARG A 2 -6.90 -4.28 20.83
CA ARG A 2 -5.92 -3.46 20.11
C ARG A 2 -5.89 -3.98 18.67
N GLY A 3 -6.74 -3.40 17.81
CA GLY A 3 -6.66 -3.65 16.37
C GLY A 3 -5.25 -3.29 15.90
N GLY A 4 -4.63 -4.18 15.11
CA GLY A 4 -3.27 -4.02 14.63
C GLY A 4 -3.07 -2.76 13.78
N ASN A 5 -1.83 -2.51 13.39
CA ASN A 5 -1.51 -1.41 12.46
C ASN A 5 -2.09 -1.75 11.08
N GLU A 6 -2.77 -0.81 10.46
CA GLU A 6 -3.41 -0.98 9.15
C GLU A 6 -3.16 0.25 8.28
N ALA A 7 -2.87 0.05 6.99
CA ALA A 7 -2.74 1.11 6.02
C ALA A 7 -3.33 0.69 4.67
N LYS A 8 -4.17 1.56 4.10
CA LYS A 8 -4.68 1.43 2.74
C LYS A 8 -3.92 2.39 1.83
N ILE A 9 -3.33 1.86 0.77
CA ILE A 9 -2.54 2.60 -0.21
C ILE A 9 -3.16 2.36 -1.59
N TRP A 10 -3.47 3.44 -2.30
CA TRP A 10 -3.82 3.37 -3.72
C TRP A 10 -2.56 3.09 -4.53
N LEU A 11 -2.68 2.32 -5.61
CA LEU A 11 -1.53 1.96 -6.46
C LEU A 11 -1.39 2.83 -7.72
N ASP A 12 -2.42 3.61 -8.09
CA ASP A 12 -2.38 4.49 -9.25
C ASP A 12 -3.22 5.76 -9.02
N PRO A 13 -2.58 6.92 -8.72
CA PRO A 13 -1.18 7.07 -8.33
C PRO A 13 -0.92 6.50 -6.91
N VAL A 14 0.34 6.21 -6.57
CA VAL A 14 0.68 5.72 -5.23
C VAL A 14 0.43 6.80 -4.17
N ARG A 15 -0.59 6.60 -3.34
CA ARG A 15 -0.97 7.54 -2.26
C ARG A 15 -1.64 6.81 -1.10
N VAL A 16 -1.41 7.30 0.12
CA VAL A 16 -2.10 6.78 1.31
C VAL A 16 -3.56 7.23 1.27
N ALA A 17 -4.48 6.27 1.36
CA ALA A 17 -5.92 6.52 1.48
C ALA A 17 -6.34 6.68 2.95
N TYR A 18 -5.81 5.82 3.81
CA TYR A 18 -6.06 5.78 5.24
C TYR A 18 -4.93 5.01 5.93
N HIS A 19 -4.62 5.36 7.18
CA HIS A 19 -3.75 4.55 8.03
C HIS A 19 -4.14 4.69 9.51
N TYR A 20 -3.85 3.66 10.28
CA TYR A 20 -4.04 3.62 11.73
C TYR A 20 -2.87 2.85 12.39
N GLY A 21 -2.42 3.32 13.55
CA GLY A 21 -1.38 2.67 14.35
C GLY A 21 0.06 2.83 13.84
N TYR A 22 0.28 3.14 12.56
CA TYR A 22 1.63 3.37 12.02
C TYR A 22 2.22 4.71 12.43
N HIS A 23 3.49 4.67 12.86
CA HIS A 23 4.31 5.88 12.94
C HIS A 23 4.60 6.42 11.54
N ARG A 24 4.75 7.75 11.44
CA ARG A 24 4.98 8.43 10.15
C ARG A 24 6.21 7.91 9.40
N SER A 25 7.29 7.59 10.10
CA SER A 25 8.52 7.04 9.50
C SER A 25 8.30 5.67 8.86
N GLU A 26 7.58 4.78 9.55
CA GLU A 26 7.24 3.45 9.07
C GLU A 26 6.27 3.51 7.90
N LEU A 27 5.21 4.33 8.00
CA LEU A 27 4.29 4.57 6.89
C LEU A 27 5.01 5.09 5.64
N ASN A 28 5.93 6.05 5.81
CA ASN A 28 6.74 6.56 4.70
C ASN A 28 7.60 5.47 4.06
N HIS A 29 8.14 4.55 4.85
CA HIS A 29 8.92 3.42 4.33
C HIS A 29 8.04 2.47 3.51
N ILE A 30 6.84 2.13 4.01
CA ILE A 30 5.86 1.30 3.29
C ILE A 30 5.46 1.97 1.96
N VAL A 31 5.19 3.28 1.96
CA VAL A 31 4.85 4.03 0.74
C VAL A 31 5.99 4.00 -0.27
N LYS A 32 7.25 4.17 0.16
CA LYS A 32 8.42 4.07 -0.72
C LYS A 32 8.54 2.69 -1.36
N LEU A 33 8.40 1.62 -0.57
CA LEU A 33 8.40 0.25 -1.10
C LEU A 33 7.24 0.04 -2.09
N THR A 34 6.07 0.57 -1.77
CA THR A 34 4.90 0.49 -2.68
C THR A 34 5.17 1.21 -4.00
N GLN A 35 5.87 2.35 -3.97
CA GLN A 35 6.29 3.07 -5.17
C GLN A 35 7.32 2.27 -5.99
N GLU A 36 8.34 1.72 -5.33
CA GLU A 36 9.39 0.91 -5.96
C GLU A 36 8.80 -0.29 -6.72
N TYR A 37 7.83 -0.97 -6.10
CA TYR A 37 7.21 -2.17 -6.66
C TYR A 37 5.85 -1.93 -7.32
N GLN A 38 5.43 -0.67 -7.52
CA GLN A 38 4.10 -0.28 -8.00
C GLN A 38 3.68 -1.07 -9.24
N LYS A 39 4.56 -1.12 -10.25
CA LYS A 39 4.32 -1.81 -11.51
C LYS A 39 4.05 -3.30 -11.30
N ARG A 40 4.88 -3.97 -10.48
CA ARG A 40 4.76 -5.40 -10.22
C ARG A 40 3.46 -5.73 -9.47
N ILE A 41 3.07 -4.89 -8.51
CA ILE A 41 1.83 -5.09 -7.76
C ILE A 41 0.62 -4.92 -8.68
N LEU A 42 0.62 -3.89 -9.55
CA LEU A 42 -0.43 -3.68 -10.55
C LEU A 42 -0.51 -4.84 -11.56
N GLU A 43 0.62 -5.33 -12.06
CA GLU A 43 0.68 -6.49 -12.96
C GLU A 43 -0.01 -7.72 -12.34
N VAL A 44 0.32 -8.03 -11.09
CA VAL A 44 -0.27 -9.18 -10.38
C VAL A 44 -1.75 -8.94 -10.09
N TRP A 45 -2.14 -7.73 -9.71
CA TRP A 45 -3.53 -7.36 -9.46
C TRP A 45 -4.40 -7.53 -10.72
N TYR A 46 -3.96 -6.98 -11.86
CA TYR A 46 -4.66 -7.14 -13.13
C TYR A 46 -4.64 -8.60 -13.61
N GLY A 47 -3.57 -9.34 -13.36
CA GLY A 47 -3.53 -10.77 -13.66
C GLY A 47 -4.50 -11.62 -12.84
N TYR A 48 -4.76 -11.25 -11.58
CA TYR A 48 -5.66 -11.98 -10.70
C TYR A 48 -7.14 -11.63 -10.91
N PHE A 49 -7.47 -10.35 -11.13
CA PHE A 49 -8.86 -9.87 -11.26
C PHE A 49 -9.30 -9.58 -12.71
N GLY A 50 -8.39 -9.62 -13.69
CA GLY A 50 -8.66 -9.32 -15.09
C GLY A 50 -8.93 -10.53 -15.98
N SER A 51 -9.14 -11.72 -15.40
CA SER A 51 -9.65 -12.92 -16.11
C SER A 51 -11.14 -13.11 -15.88
#